data_AF-A0A5D6UU96-F1
#
_entry.id   AF-A0A5D6UU96-F1
#
_cell.length_a   1.000
_cell.length_b   1.000
_cell.length_c   1.000
_cell.angle_alpha   90.00
_cell.angle_beta   90.00
_cell.angle_gamma   90.00
#
_symmetry.space_group_name_H-M   'P 1'
#
loop_
_entity.id
_entity.type
_entity.pdbx_description
1 polymer ?
#
loop_
_entity_poly.entity_id
_entity_poly.type
_entity_poly.pdbx_seq_one_letter_code
_entity_poly.pdbx_strand_id
1 'polypeptide(L)'
;MSDRQHTALIVLCSLAALWALLSLFGVQVSLKYETGVDGCLSQVSGRDLCARAIQMKWVTGALVVIVMLLIGFSNQLIKKK
;
A
#
# COMPACT_ATOMS: atom_id res chain seq x y z
N MET A 1 20.09 -11.76 -18.27
CA MET A 1 19.25 -10.55 -18.44
C MET A 1 18.03 -10.53 -17.52
N SER A 2 17.43 -11.69 -17.19
CA SER A 2 16.28 -11.82 -16.27
C SER A 2 16.51 -11.27 -14.84
N ASP A 3 17.66 -11.54 -14.22
CA ASP A 3 17.92 -11.15 -12.82
C ASP A 3 17.75 -9.64 -12.55
N ARG A 4 18.34 -8.78 -13.38
CA ARG A 4 18.24 -7.32 -13.22
C ARG A 4 16.80 -6.80 -13.31
N GLN A 5 15.97 -7.43 -14.14
CA GLN A 5 14.55 -7.06 -14.27
C GLN A 5 13.76 -7.49 -13.03
N HIS A 6 14.04 -8.67 -12.47
CA HIS A 6 13.42 -9.10 -11.21
C HIS A 6 13.83 -8.21 -10.04
N THR A 7 15.12 -7.84 -9.92
CA THR A 7 15.58 -6.95 -8.86
C THR A 7 14.93 -5.56 -8.98
N ALA A 8 14.84 -5.01 -10.19
CA ALA A 8 14.16 -3.74 -10.43
C ALA A 8 12.66 -3.80 -10.07
N LEU A 9 11.97 -4.90 -10.41
CA LEU A 9 10.56 -5.13 -10.05
C LEU A 9 10.35 -5.20 -8.54
N ILE A 10 11.22 -5.92 -7.82
CA ILE A 10 11.15 -6.03 -6.36
C ILE A 10 11.34 -4.65 -5.71
N VAL A 11 12.30 -3.86 -6.18
CA VAL A 11 12.57 -2.51 -5.67
C VAL A 11 11.40 -1.56 -5.97
N LEU A 12 10.78 -1.63 -7.15
CA LEU A 12 9.60 -0.83 -7.48
C LEU A 12 8.40 -1.22 -6.60
N CYS A 13 8.17 -2.51 -6.42
CA CYS A 13 7.07 -2.99 -5.57
C CYS A 13 7.29 -2.62 -4.09
N SER A 14 8.52 -2.64 -3.58
CA SER A 14 8.81 -2.22 -2.21
C SER A 14 8.64 -0.71 -2.02
N LEU A 15 9.03 0.11 -3.00
CA LEU A 15 8.75 1.55 -2.99
C LEU A 15 7.25 1.85 -2.99
N ALA A 16 6.49 1.14 -3.84
CA ALA A 16 5.04 1.28 -3.90
C ALA A 16 4.37 0.89 -2.57
N ALA A 17 4.89 -0.15 -1.89
CA ALA A 17 4.40 -0.58 -0.57
C ALA A 17 4.66 0.49 0.49
N LEU A 18 5.86 1.07 0.52
CA LEU A 18 6.20 2.18 1.43
C LEU A 18 5.31 3.40 1.19
N TRP A 19 5.07 3.76 -0.07
CA TRP A 19 4.19 4.87 -0.42
C TRP A 19 2.74 4.63 0.01
N ALA A 20 2.23 3.41 -0.19
CA ALA A 20 0.90 3.01 0.27
C ALA A 20 0.77 3.11 1.80
N LEU A 21 1.78 2.64 2.55
CA LEU A 21 1.82 2.77 4.01
C LEU A 21 1.83 4.25 4.46
N LEU A 22 2.64 5.09 3.82
CA LEU A 22 2.68 6.52 4.12
C LEU A 22 1.30 7.18 3.90
N SER A 23 0.62 6.77 2.84
CA SER A 23 -0.72 7.27 2.51
C SER A 23 -1.78 6.84 3.53
N LEU A 24 -1.69 5.62 4.07
CA LEU A 24 -2.54 5.15 5.17
C LEU A 24 -2.33 5.97 6.44
N PHE A 25 -1.08 6.26 6.79
CA PHE A 25 -0.78 7.15 7.92
C PHE A 25 -1.36 8.54 7.70
N GLY A 26 -1.25 9.10 6.49
CA GLY A 26 -1.88 10.38 6.16
C GLY A 26 -3.39 10.38 6.36
N VAL A 27 -4.08 9.33 5.92
CA VAL A 27 -5.53 9.17 6.14
C VAL A 27 -5.86 9.04 7.64
N GLN A 28 -5.06 8.31 8.42
CA GLN A 28 -5.26 8.20 9.88
C GLN A 28 -5.04 9.53 10.61
N VAL A 29 -4.04 10.31 10.20
CA VAL A 29 -3.79 11.65 10.74
C VAL A 29 -4.97 12.56 10.38
N SER A 30 -5.42 12.60 9.12
CA SER A 30 -6.62 13.37 8.76
C SER A 30 -7.86 12.90 9.53
N LEU A 31 -8.04 11.60 9.77
CA LEU A 31 -9.12 11.06 10.62
C LEU A 31 -9.01 11.46 12.09
N LYS A 32 -7.82 11.83 12.58
CA LYS A 32 -7.63 12.22 13.98
C LYS A 32 -7.75 13.72 14.19
N TYR A 33 -7.41 14.51 13.18
CA TYR A 33 -7.31 15.98 13.29
C TYR A 33 -8.36 16.74 12.48
N GLU A 34 -8.94 16.14 11.43
CA GLU A 34 -9.89 16.81 10.53
C GLU A 34 -11.34 16.36 10.70
N THR A 35 -11.62 15.30 11.47
CA THR A 35 -13.01 14.87 11.74
C THR A 35 -13.53 15.55 13.01
N GLY A 36 -14.66 16.23 12.88
CA GLY A 36 -15.42 16.80 14.01
C GLY A 36 -16.44 15.79 14.55
N VAL A 37 -17.70 16.22 14.68
CA VAL A 37 -18.81 15.41 15.25
C VAL A 37 -19.20 14.24 14.34
N ASP A 38 -19.02 14.38 13.02
CA ASP A 38 -19.17 13.30 12.04
C ASP A 38 -17.82 12.63 11.80
N GLY A 39 -17.62 11.46 12.40
CA GLY A 39 -16.35 10.71 12.39
C GLY A 39 -15.87 10.21 11.03
N CYS A 40 -16.57 10.51 9.93
CA CYS A 40 -16.22 10.05 8.58
C CYS A 40 -15.98 11.18 7.56
N LEU A 41 -16.39 12.43 7.84
CA LEU A 41 -16.23 13.55 6.90
C LEU A 41 -15.10 14.49 7.36
N SER A 42 -14.13 14.78 6.49
CA SER A 42 -13.12 15.81 6.76
C SER A 42 -13.77 17.19 6.72
N GLN A 43 -13.68 17.96 7.82
CA GLN A 43 -14.14 19.36 7.86
C GLN A 43 -13.30 20.29 6.98
N VAL A 44 -12.04 19.93 6.69
CA VAL A 44 -11.11 20.77 5.91
C VAL A 44 -11.28 20.53 4.41
N SER A 45 -11.44 19.27 4.01
CA SER A 45 -11.47 18.86 2.60
C SER A 45 -12.86 18.47 2.09
N GLY A 46 -13.85 18.29 2.97
CA GLY A 46 -15.19 17.78 2.62
C GLY A 46 -15.20 16.34 2.08
N ARG A 47 -14.07 15.61 2.17
CA ARG A 47 -13.93 14.25 1.65
C ARG A 47 -14.36 13.22 2.68
N ASP A 48 -14.97 12.14 2.20
CA ASP A 48 -15.25 10.95 2.99
C ASP A 48 -13.94 10.17 3.25
N LEU A 49 -13.45 10.30 4.48
CA LEU A 49 -12.22 9.66 4.95
C LEU A 49 -12.44 8.17 5.24
N CYS A 50 -13.66 7.75 5.60
CA CYS A 50 -13.99 6.36 5.89
C CYS A 50 -13.97 5.50 4.62
N ALA A 51 -14.61 5.95 3.55
CA ALA A 51 -14.56 5.28 2.26
C ALA A 51 -13.11 5.15 1.74
N ARG A 52 -12.32 6.22 1.92
CA ARG A 52 -10.91 6.24 1.51
C ARG A 52 -10.02 5.34 2.35
N ALA A 53 -10.25 5.26 3.67
CA ALA A 53 -9.54 4.35 4.56
C ALA A 53 -9.82 2.88 4.20
N ILE A 54 -11.08 2.53 3.90
CA ILE A 54 -11.46 1.19 3.45
C ILE A 54 -10.75 0.86 2.13
N GLN A 55 -10.85 1.75 1.14
CA GLN A 55 -10.20 1.55 -0.15
C GLN A 55 -8.68 1.36 0.00
N MET A 56 -8.03 2.18 0.82
CA MET A 56 -6.59 2.08 1.06
C MET A 56 -6.21 0.78 1.77
N LYS A 57 -7.01 0.27 2.72
CA LYS A 57 -6.77 -1.05 3.34
C LYS A 57 -6.75 -2.16 2.29
N TRP A 58 -7.73 -2.17 1.38
CA TRP A 58 -7.79 -3.15 0.29
C TRP A 58 -6.62 -3.04 -0.67
N VAL A 59 -6.28 -1.81 -1.10
CA VAL A 59 -5.14 -1.56 -2.00
C VAL A 59 -3.83 -2.01 -1.37
N THR A 60 -3.60 -1.67 -0.09
CA THR A 60 -2.37 -2.04 0.61
C THR A 60 -2.29 -3.56 0.81
N GLY A 61 -3.41 -4.21 1.14
CA GLY A 61 -3.49 -5.66 1.24
C GLY A 61 -3.16 -6.38 -0.08
N ALA A 62 -3.74 -5.92 -1.18
CA ALA A 62 -3.45 -6.46 -2.51
C ALA A 62 -1.97 -6.31 -2.88
N LEU A 63 -1.37 -5.16 -2.56
CA LEU A 63 0.04 -4.90 -2.84
C LEU A 63 0.99 -5.83 -2.07
N VAL A 64 0.68 -6.11 -0.79
CA VAL A 64 1.45 -7.06 0.04
C VAL A 64 1.38 -8.47 -0.54
N VAL A 65 0.21 -8.92 -1.01
CA VAL A 65 0.05 -10.23 -1.65
C VAL A 65 0.90 -10.32 -2.92
N ILE A 66 0.92 -9.27 -3.74
CA ILE A 66 1.74 -9.23 -4.97
C ILE A 66 3.23 -9.31 -4.63
N VAL A 67 3.70 -8.58 -3.61
CA VAL A 67 5.09 -8.64 -3.14
C VAL A 67 5.45 -10.04 -2.64
N MET A 68 4.59 -10.66 -1.82
CA MET A 68 4.78 -12.03 -1.33
C MET A 68 4.88 -13.04 -2.47
N LEU A 69 4.02 -12.93 -3.49
CA LEU A 69 4.05 -13.79 -4.68
C LEU A 69 5.35 -13.59 -5.47
N LEU A 70 5.77 -12.35 -5.72
CA LEU A 70 7.02 -12.03 -6.41
C LEU A 70 8.24 -12.62 -5.70
N ILE A 71 8.31 -12.50 -4.37
CA ILE A 71 9.39 -13.10 -3.57
C ILE A 71 9.31 -14.63 -3.62
N GLY A 72 8.12 -15.21 -3.51
CA GLY A 72 7.89 -16.66 -3.59
C GLY A 72 8.33 -17.26 -4.92
N PHE A 73 7.95 -16.63 -6.04
CA PHE A 73 8.39 -17.03 -7.37
C PHE A 73 9.90 -16.89 -7.55
N SER A 74 10.49 -15.81 -7.05
CA SER A 74 11.94 -15.59 -7.10
C SER A 74 12.70 -16.69 -6.33
N ASN A 75 12.20 -17.09 -5.15
CA ASN A 75 12.79 -18.18 -4.36
C ASN A 75 12.64 -19.56 -5.02
N GLN A 76 11.53 -19.82 -5.72
CA GLN A 76 11.37 -21.07 -6.47
C GLN A 76 12.28 -21.14 -7.70
N LEU A 77 12.52 -20.02 -8.37
CA LEU A 77 13.48 -19.93 -9.48
C LEU A 77 14.92 -20.21 -9.03
N ILE A 78 15.31 -19.77 -7.83
CA ILE A 78 16.64 -20.04 -7.28
C ILE A 78 16.80 -21.52 -6.89
N LYS A 79 15.76 -22.17 -6.35
CA LYS A 79 15.82 -23.60 -5.97
C LYS A 79 15.78 -24.57 -7.14
N LYS A 80 15.31 -24.15 -8.32
CA LYS A 80 15.24 -24.98 -9.53
C LYS A 80 16.43 -24.85 -10.47
N LYS A 81 17.39 -23.97 -10.15
CA LYS A 81 18.64 -23.79 -10.89
C LYS A 81 19.78 -24.49 -10.17
#